data_AF-A0A1N7HSD7-F1
#
_entry.id   AF-A0A1N7HSD7-F1
#
_cell.length_a   1.000
_cell.length_b   1.000
_cell.length_c   1.000
_cell.angle_alpha   90.00
_cell.angle_beta   90.00
_cell.angle_gamma   90.00
#
_symmetry.space_group_name_H-M   'P 1'
#
loop_
_entity.id
_entity.type
_entity.pdbx_description
1 polymer ?
#
loop_
_entity_poly.entity_id
_entity_poly.type
_entity_poly.pdbx_seq_one_letter_code
_entity_poly.pdbx_strand_id
1 'polypeptide(L)'
;MDDEKDVIIAICKYIYLNWISKAESQRDFASKCGVEESTVRRIKNIALGTSKTDYNMSLKTLIKICQKKQITLEDFFGNINR
;
A
#
# COMPACT_ATOMS: atom_id res chain seq x y z
N MET A 1 -0.69 11.12 20.35
CA MET A 1 0.09 11.19 19.10
C MET A 1 0.21 9.77 18.62
N ASP A 2 -0.49 9.45 17.54
CA ASP A 2 -0.63 8.09 17.00
C ASP A 2 0.27 7.97 15.75
N ASP A 3 1.53 8.37 15.90
CA ASP A 3 2.46 8.64 14.79
C ASP A 3 2.71 7.40 13.92
N GLU A 4 2.64 6.21 14.52
CA GLU A 4 2.72 4.93 13.81
C GLU A 4 1.55 4.75 12.84
N LYS A 5 0.34 5.09 13.30
CA LYS A 5 -0.88 4.97 12.50
C LYS A 5 -0.88 5.95 11.34
N ASP A 6 -0.40 7.17 11.55
CA ASP A 6 -0.27 8.17 10.50
C ASP A 6 0.68 7.72 9.39
N VAL A 7 1.81 7.10 9.75
CA VAL A 7 2.76 6.52 8.78
C VAL A 7 2.11 5.38 7.99
N ILE A 8 1.41 4.45 8.64
CA ILE A 8 0.71 3.34 7.97
C ILE A 8 -0.34 3.88 6.99
N ILE A 9 -1.11 4.90 7.39
CA ILE A 9 -2.11 5.56 6.55
C ILE A 9 -1.44 6.20 5.34
N ALA A 10 -0.33 6.93 5.53
CA ALA A 10 0.39 7.58 4.46
C ALA A 10 0.92 6.57 3.42
N ILE A 11 1.52 5.47 3.89
CA ILE A 11 1.95 4.34 3.04
C ILE A 11 0.77 3.78 2.23
N CYS A 12 -0.34 3.46 2.90
CA CYS A 12 -1.50 2.88 2.24
C CYS A 12 -2.13 3.83 1.21
N LYS A 13 -2.26 5.11 1.55
CA LYS A 13 -2.75 6.15 0.63
C LYS A 13 -1.86 6.28 -0.59
N TYR A 14 -0.55 6.32 -0.41
CA TYR A 14 0.38 6.44 -1.53
C TYR A 14 0.25 5.24 -2.48
N ILE A 15 0.27 4.01 -1.97
CA ILE A 15 0.10 2.78 -2.78
C ILE A 15 -1.24 2.79 -3.50
N TYR A 16 -2.31 3.16 -2.80
CA TYR A 16 -3.66 3.18 -3.34
C TYR A 16 -3.80 4.17 -4.50
N LEU A 17 -3.45 5.44 -4.26
CA LEU A 17 -3.63 6.53 -5.22
C LEU A 17 -2.73 6.36 -6.46
N ASN A 18 -1.51 5.86 -6.27
CA ASN A 18 -0.58 5.72 -7.38
C ASN A 18 -0.86 4.49 -8.24
N TRP A 19 -1.30 3.38 -7.64
CA TRP A 19 -1.34 2.11 -8.37
C TRP A 19 -2.62 1.29 -8.21
N ILE A 20 -3.16 1.09 -7.01
CA ILE A 20 -4.34 0.21 -6.85
C ILE A 20 -5.59 0.84 -7.50
N SER A 21 -5.78 2.16 -7.35
CA SER A 21 -6.92 2.88 -7.94
C SER A 21 -6.93 2.86 -9.48
N LYS A 22 -5.76 2.63 -10.09
CA LYS A 22 -5.56 2.59 -11.55
C LYS A 22 -5.49 1.17 -12.10
N ALA A 23 -5.54 0.16 -11.24
CA ALA A 23 -5.53 -1.23 -11.66
C ALA A 23 -6.91 -1.66 -12.16
N GLU A 24 -6.94 -2.64 -13.07
CA GLU A 24 -8.19 -3.18 -13.62
C GLU A 24 -9.07 -3.80 -12.52
N SER A 25 -8.45 -4.48 -11.56
CA SER A 25 -9.12 -5.00 -10.37
C SER A 25 -8.14 -5.19 -9.21
N GLN A 26 -8.67 -5.41 -7.99
CA GLN A 26 -7.86 -5.76 -6.83
C GLN A 26 -7.07 -7.06 -7.06
N ARG A 27 -7.71 -8.03 -7.72
CA ARG A 27 -7.12 -9.32 -8.07
C ARG A 27 -5.99 -9.19 -9.08
N ASP A 28 -6.18 -8.37 -10.12
CA ASP A 28 -5.16 -8.10 -11.13
C ASP A 28 -3.91 -7.47 -10.49
N PHE A 29 -4.10 -6.44 -9.66
CA PHE A 29 -3.00 -5.82 -8.93
C PHE A 29 -2.27 -6.82 -8.02
N ALA A 30 -3.03 -7.64 -7.28
CA ALA A 30 -2.50 -8.66 -6.39
C ALA A 30 -1.61 -9.66 -7.15
N SER A 31 -2.10 -10.17 -8.28
CA SER A 31 -1.39 -11.10 -9.15
C SER A 31 -0.10 -10.48 -9.70
N LYS A 32 -0.17 -9.27 -10.29
CA LYS A 32 0.99 -8.56 -10.84
C LYS A 32 2.05 -8.26 -9.78
N CYS A 33 1.63 -7.98 -8.54
CA CYS A 33 2.54 -7.68 -7.44
C CYS A 33 3.02 -8.91 -6.65
N GLY A 34 2.45 -10.10 -6.89
CA GLY A 34 2.77 -11.31 -6.12
C GLY A 34 2.39 -11.21 -4.64
N VAL A 35 1.24 -10.60 -4.37
CA VAL A 35 0.65 -10.43 -3.02
C VAL A 35 -0.77 -11.00 -2.99
N GLU A 36 -1.33 -11.20 -1.81
CA GLU A 36 -2.71 -11.65 -1.68
C GLU A 36 -3.70 -10.52 -1.99
N GLU A 37 -4.84 -10.85 -2.61
CA GLU A 37 -5.94 -9.90 -2.81
C GLU A 37 -6.47 -9.33 -1.47
N SER A 38 -6.40 -10.14 -0.41
CA SER A 38 -6.70 -9.71 0.97
C SER A 38 -5.86 -8.50 1.41
N THR A 39 -4.58 -8.47 1.00
CA THR A 39 -3.64 -7.38 1.29
C THR A 39 -4.01 -6.13 0.52
N VAL A 40 -4.31 -6.27 -0.77
CA VAL A 40 -4.76 -5.15 -1.62
C VAL A 40 -6.05 -4.51 -1.06
N ARG A 41 -6.99 -5.34 -0.63
CA ARG A 41 -8.24 -4.89 -0.01
C ARG A 41 -8.00 -4.12 1.30
N ARG A 42 -7.08 -4.59 2.15
CA ARG A 42 -6.71 -3.89 3.40
C ARG A 42 -6.09 -2.52 3.10
N ILE A 43 -5.14 -2.45 2.16
CA ILE A 43 -4.52 -1.18 1.73
C ILE A 43 -5.59 -0.18 1.28
N LYS A 44 -6.50 -0.63 0.40
CA LYS A 44 -7.62 0.19 -0.08
C LYS A 44 -8.49 0.70 1.08
N ASN A 45 -8.88 -0.17 2.00
CA ASN A 45 -9.77 0.21 3.10
C ASN A 45 -9.13 1.23 4.05
N ILE A 46 -7.83 1.13 4.31
CA ILE A 46 -7.10 2.10 5.14
C ILE A 46 -6.96 3.42 4.41
N ALA A 47 -6.57 3.37 3.13
CA ALA A 47 -6.43 4.56 2.30
C ALA A 47 -7.74 5.37 2.22
N LEU A 48 -8.88 4.67 2.18
CA LEU A 48 -10.22 5.27 2.14
C LEU A 48 -10.81 5.57 3.53
N GLY A 49 -10.10 5.28 4.62
CA GLY A 49 -10.59 5.52 5.98
C GLY A 49 -11.79 4.63 6.39
N THR A 50 -12.01 3.52 5.69
CA THR A 50 -13.12 2.58 5.96
C THR A 50 -12.68 1.36 6.78
N SER A 51 -11.37 1.23 7.06
CA SER A 51 -10.86 0.16 7.91
C SER A 51 -11.28 0.34 9.36
N LYS A 52 -11.86 -0.71 9.95
CA LYS A 52 -12.14 -0.80 11.39
C LYS A 52 -11.03 -1.49 12.18
N THR A 53 -9.98 -1.93 11.48
CA THR A 53 -8.88 -2.71 12.05
C THR A 53 -7.56 -2.06 11.72
N ASP A 54 -6.64 -2.07 12.69
CA ASP A 54 -5.26 -1.71 12.43
C ASP A 54 -4.62 -2.77 11.53
N TYR A 55 -3.80 -2.31 10.59
CA TYR A 55 -3.12 -3.18 9.63
C TYR A 55 -1.64 -2.85 9.64
N ASN A 56 -0.85 -3.84 9.98
CA ASN A 56 0.58 -3.76 9.86
C ASN A 56 1.03 -4.46 8.57
N MET A 57 1.39 -3.67 7.55
CA MET A 57 1.96 -4.22 6.32
C MET A 57 3.38 -4.71 6.59
N SER A 58 3.69 -5.96 6.23
CA SER A 58 5.06 -6.43 6.31
C SER A 58 5.96 -5.67 5.32
N LEU A 59 7.20 -5.36 5.73
CA LEU A 59 8.19 -4.73 4.84
C LEU A 59 8.46 -5.61 3.60
N LYS A 60 8.37 -6.94 3.73
CA LYS A 60 8.48 -7.86 2.58
C LYS A 60 7.40 -7.62 1.53
N THR A 61 6.16 -7.36 1.95
CA THR A 61 5.05 -6.99 1.06
C THR A 61 5.34 -5.67 0.36
N LEU A 62 5.79 -4.66 1.12
CA LEU A 62 6.11 -3.35 0.55
C LEU A 62 7.24 -3.46 -0.49
N ILE A 63 8.30 -4.21 -0.18
CA ILE A 63 9.42 -4.47 -1.10
C ILE A 63 8.93 -5.11 -2.40
N LYS A 64 8.06 -6.13 -2.33
CA LYS A 64 7.50 -6.76 -3.54
C LYS A 64 6.74 -5.76 -4.41
N ILE A 65 5.94 -4.90 -3.79
CA ILE A 65 5.21 -3.85 -4.52
C ILE A 65 6.22 -2.89 -5.19
N CYS A 66 7.21 -2.39 -4.44
CA CYS A 66 8.22 -1.47 -4.97
C CYS A 66 9.00 -2.08 -6.15
N GLN A 67 9.45 -3.32 -6.02
CA GLN A 67 10.14 -4.07 -7.09
C GLN A 67 9.30 -4.17 -8.36
N LYS A 68 8.01 -4.49 -8.23
CA LYS A 68 7.09 -4.59 -9.38
C LYS A 68 6.73 -3.24 -9.98
N LYS A 69 6.91 -2.16 -9.22
CA LYS A 69 6.75 -0.77 -9.67
C LYS A 69 8.07 -0.13 -10.10
N GLN A 70 9.18 -0.89 -10.07
CA GLN A 70 10.51 -0.46 -10.49
C GLN A 70 10.99 0.81 -9.75
N ILE A 71 10.68 0.90 -8.44
CA ILE A 71 11.19 1.95 -7.56
C ILE A 71 11.90 1.33 -6.35
N THR A 72 12.83 2.07 -5.76
CA THR A 72 13.48 1.65 -4.52
C THR A 72 12.59 1.95 -3.30
N LEU A 73 12.91 1.38 -2.13
CA LEU A 73 12.26 1.78 -0.88
C LEU A 73 12.56 3.23 -0.53
N GLU A 74 13.77 3.72 -0.83
CA GLU A 74 14.16 5.11 -0.64
C GLU A 74 13.27 6.04 -1.46
N ASP A 75 13.12 5.75 -2.76
CA ASP A 75 12.21 6.51 -3.64
C ASP A 75 10.78 6.46 -3.10
N PHE A 76 10.32 5.28 -2.68
CA PHE A 76 8.98 5.09 -2.15
C PHE A 76 8.73 6.01 -0.95
N PHE A 77 9.61 6.01 0.04
CA PHE A 77 9.45 6.83 1.24
C PHE A 77 9.71 8.32 0.96
N GLY A 78 10.62 8.66 0.04
CA GLY A 78 10.84 10.03 -0.41
C GLY A 78 9.64 10.65 -1.12
N ASN A 79 8.78 9.84 -1.74
CA ASN A 79 7.55 10.28 -2.38
C ASN A 79 6.33 10.34 -1.44
N ILE A 80 6.46 9.88 -0.19
CA ILE A 80 5.42 10.03 0.82
C ILE A 80 5.56 11.41 1.45
N ASN A 81 4.67 12.34 1.08
CA ASN A 81 4.52 13.60 1.79
C ASN A 81 3.68 13.37 3.06
N ARG A 82 4.22 13.78 4.21
CA ARG A 82 3.51 13.86 5.48
C ARG A 82 2.56 15.06 5.51
#